data_AF-A0A519DKT2-F1
#
_entry.id   AF-A0A519DKT2-F1
#
_cell.length_a   1.000
_cell.length_b   1.000
_cell.length_c   1.000
_cell.angle_alpha   90.00
_cell.angle_beta   90.00
_cell.angle_gamma   90.00
#
_symmetry.space_group_name_H-M   'P 1'
#
loop_
_entity.id
_entity.type
_entity.pdbx_description
1 polymer ?
#
loop_
_entity_poly.entity_id
_entity_poly.type
_entity_poly.pdbx_seq_one_letter_code
_entity_poly.pdbx_strand_id
1 'polypeptide(L)'
;MREVTAKSVKLNRDLDGMLEQALERDLLVRIGWGKQGDEKPKKGEIGVITHLPLKSRVLLLGDLGECAGAMNEGGTFTLQGGCASMLGAFQTSGRITVERDAGDRVGHRMSGGEIIVQGSAAEEAGAGMRGGVIIVRGHVGKMAGAAMEDGVLIILGSAGTEPGLGMLGGRVIVAGSCPPPGEGAAMRSITEDELGELSEHLDPLGLQLDPDALVLVPTEAGPPIGERPEYSVAEGFDGIGLVPSSRDRLPEHSALDTLSLILPAGLEEHGLLCPLPWIVECERMTAATGRYGTVQPGLVRTEPRYNDLILIDESNLLQAANVIQNCAGMVLDLNGLPAINDAEVEALLVSLYSRMRDDSLVFLKDSVARVDHLFRLVVDLDLDGAVVDTALPGGGRAASALPRIGLAAQAMNLVTQGRNLLIELDEAPAAEDLLIAIGAGCVAVVAPPADDDIEAVLGWLDGNLRGWMRELGVADLAQINRSNLRALDHDTAAISGLRLIGYERPLPMWLGN
;
A
#
# COMPACT_ATOMS: atom_id res chain seq x y z
N MET A 1 12.01 -7.58 -11.99
CA MET A 1 12.30 -7.42 -10.56
C MET A 1 13.81 -7.20 -10.33
N ARG A 2 14.22 -6.20 -9.52
CA ARG A 2 15.64 -5.85 -9.31
C ARG A 2 16.39 -6.95 -8.52
N GLU A 3 17.71 -7.02 -8.66
CA GLU A 3 18.54 -8.03 -7.98
C GLU A 3 18.39 -8.00 -6.45
N VAL A 4 18.24 -6.80 -5.87
CA VAL A 4 18.04 -6.60 -4.43
C VAL A 4 16.69 -7.15 -3.97
N THR A 5 15.62 -6.85 -4.71
CA THR A 5 14.26 -7.34 -4.46
C THR A 5 14.23 -8.88 -4.43
N ALA A 6 14.83 -9.54 -5.43
CA ALA A 6 14.86 -11.01 -5.51
C ALA A 6 15.66 -11.64 -4.35
N LYS A 7 16.79 -11.04 -3.96
CA LYS A 7 17.56 -11.48 -2.78
C LYS A 7 16.76 -11.34 -1.49
N SER A 8 16.02 -10.25 -1.36
CA SER A 8 15.23 -9.93 -0.18
C SER A 8 14.02 -10.86 -0.03
N VAL A 9 13.29 -11.09 -1.12
CA VAL A 9 12.19 -12.08 -1.19
C VAL A 9 12.69 -13.46 -0.78
N LYS A 10 13.82 -13.89 -1.34
CA LYS A 10 14.43 -15.17 -0.97
C LYS A 10 14.80 -15.23 0.52
N LEU A 11 15.38 -14.16 1.06
CA LEU A 11 15.79 -14.13 2.46
C LEU A 11 14.60 -14.28 3.41
N ASN A 12 13.48 -13.60 3.13
CA ASN A 12 12.27 -13.74 3.95
C ASN A 12 11.67 -15.14 3.87
N ARG A 13 11.59 -15.73 2.68
CA ARG A 13 11.11 -17.12 2.51
C ARG A 13 11.99 -18.12 3.25
N ASP A 14 13.31 -17.97 3.14
CA ASP A 14 14.26 -18.81 3.88
C ASP A 14 14.09 -18.61 5.39
N LEU A 15 13.90 -17.37 5.86
CA LEU A 15 13.67 -17.05 7.28
C LEU A 15 12.38 -17.69 7.81
N ASP A 16 11.25 -17.56 7.12
CA ASP A 16 9.97 -18.11 7.59
C ASP A 16 10.08 -19.62 7.83
N GLY A 17 10.71 -20.37 6.91
CA GLY A 17 10.98 -21.80 7.10
C GLY A 17 11.98 -22.11 8.23
N MET A 18 12.93 -21.21 8.51
CA MET A 18 13.84 -21.34 9.66
C MET A 18 13.12 -21.05 10.98
N LEU A 19 12.19 -20.08 11.00
CA LEU A 19 11.43 -19.68 12.18
C LEU A 19 10.49 -20.78 12.66
N GLU A 20 9.82 -21.48 11.77
CA GLU A 20 8.99 -22.64 12.12
C GLU A 20 9.78 -23.66 12.95
N GLN A 21 10.96 -24.06 12.46
CA GLN A 21 11.82 -25.02 13.15
C GLN A 21 12.45 -24.46 14.43
N ALA A 22 12.75 -23.16 14.44
CA ALA A 22 13.37 -22.49 15.57
C ALA A 22 12.40 -22.31 16.74
N LEU A 23 11.13 -21.99 16.47
CA LEU A 23 10.09 -21.85 17.48
C LEU A 23 9.75 -23.17 18.17
N GLU A 24 9.74 -24.28 17.43
CA GLU A 24 9.54 -25.62 18.01
C GLU A 24 10.66 -26.02 18.99
N ARG A 25 11.88 -25.53 18.75
CA ARG A 25 13.10 -25.95 19.45
C ARG A 25 13.70 -24.88 20.35
N ASP A 26 13.06 -23.72 20.46
CA ASP A 26 13.54 -22.54 21.18
C ASP A 26 14.98 -22.11 20.78
N LEU A 27 15.22 -22.06 19.47
CA LEU A 27 16.54 -21.75 18.90
C LEU A 27 16.64 -20.31 18.37
N LEU A 28 17.86 -19.77 18.41
CA LEU A 28 18.22 -18.52 17.75
C LEU A 28 18.47 -18.78 16.26
N VAL A 29 17.78 -18.06 15.37
CA VAL A 29 18.09 -18.03 13.94
C VAL A 29 19.25 -17.08 13.70
N ARG A 30 20.33 -17.56 13.10
CA ARG A 30 21.53 -16.76 12.77
C ARG A 30 21.65 -16.59 11.26
N ILE A 31 21.63 -15.36 10.79
CA ILE A 31 21.72 -14.99 9.37
C ILE A 31 23.00 -14.22 9.12
N GLY A 32 23.73 -14.58 8.07
CA GLY A 32 25.00 -13.95 7.74
C GLY A 32 26.22 -14.69 8.30
N TRP A 33 26.05 -15.97 8.66
CA TRP A 33 27.15 -16.90 8.96
C TRP A 33 27.01 -18.17 8.12
N GLY A 34 28.14 -18.71 7.65
CA GLY A 34 28.19 -20.04 7.03
C GLY A 34 28.20 -21.16 8.06
N LYS A 35 28.11 -22.41 7.57
CA LYS A 35 28.04 -23.61 8.43
C LYS A 35 29.26 -23.80 9.34
N GLN A 36 30.40 -23.22 8.97
CA GLN A 36 31.64 -23.28 9.75
C GLN A 36 31.84 -22.03 10.63
N GLY A 37 30.85 -21.14 10.69
CA GLY A 37 30.92 -19.88 11.43
C GLY A 37 31.61 -18.74 10.67
N ASP A 38 31.93 -18.93 9.38
CA ASP A 38 32.49 -17.90 8.52
C ASP A 38 31.48 -16.77 8.28
N GLU A 39 31.90 -15.52 8.49
CA GLU A 39 31.05 -14.35 8.33
C GLU A 39 30.71 -14.10 6.86
N LYS A 40 29.42 -13.93 6.58
CA LYS A 40 28.84 -13.60 5.27
C LYS A 40 27.80 -12.50 5.44
N PRO A 41 28.23 -11.27 5.77
CA PRO A 41 27.32 -10.17 6.05
C PRO A 41 26.36 -9.93 4.87
N LYS A 42 25.09 -9.70 5.21
CA LYS A 42 24.05 -9.22 4.29
C LYS A 42 24.29 -7.76 3.94
N LYS A 43 23.86 -7.34 2.74
CA LYS A 43 24.16 -6.01 2.19
C LYS A 43 23.01 -5.53 1.30
N GLY A 44 22.23 -4.60 1.83
CA GLY A 44 21.23 -3.84 1.10
C GLY A 44 19.91 -4.56 0.87
N GLU A 45 19.68 -5.75 1.43
CA GLU A 45 18.35 -6.37 1.41
C GLU A 45 17.31 -5.48 2.11
N ILE A 46 16.13 -5.32 1.50
CA ILE A 46 15.05 -4.39 1.89
C ILE A 46 13.80 -5.18 2.28
N GLY A 47 12.98 -4.64 3.18
CA GLY A 47 11.73 -5.30 3.58
C GLY A 47 11.93 -6.67 4.22
N VAL A 48 13.08 -6.88 4.89
CA VAL A 48 13.47 -8.18 5.44
C VAL A 48 13.34 -8.27 6.95
N ILE A 49 13.19 -9.50 7.43
CA ILE A 49 13.03 -9.80 8.86
C ILE A 49 11.75 -9.17 9.41
N THR A 50 10.70 -9.11 8.59
CA THR A 50 9.41 -8.51 8.92
C THR A 50 8.44 -9.53 9.50
N HIS A 51 7.40 -9.07 10.20
CA HIS A 51 6.34 -9.93 10.79
C HIS A 51 6.89 -11.02 11.71
N LEU A 52 7.91 -10.69 12.51
CA LEU A 52 8.47 -11.66 13.43
C LEU A 52 7.44 -12.06 14.50
N PRO A 53 7.12 -13.36 14.63
CA PRO A 53 6.12 -13.82 15.59
C PRO A 53 6.67 -13.81 17.01
N LEU A 54 5.76 -13.86 17.98
CA LEU A 54 6.10 -13.94 19.41
C LEU A 54 7.10 -15.06 19.70
N LYS A 55 8.10 -14.78 20.55
CA LYS A 55 9.21 -15.66 20.95
C LYS A 55 10.24 -15.99 19.88
N SER A 56 10.06 -15.54 18.63
CA SER A 56 11.12 -15.71 17.63
C SER A 56 12.36 -14.92 18.01
N ARG A 57 13.54 -15.45 17.67
CA ARG A 57 14.82 -14.81 17.95
C ARG A 57 15.67 -14.86 16.69
N VAL A 58 16.01 -13.70 16.17
CA VAL A 58 16.80 -13.55 14.94
C VAL A 58 18.02 -12.68 15.23
N LEU A 59 19.19 -13.19 14.88
CA LEU A 59 20.45 -12.44 14.85
C LEU A 59 20.91 -12.37 13.40
N LEU A 60 21.13 -11.16 12.89
CA LEU A 60 21.60 -10.93 11.53
C LEU A 60 22.90 -10.13 11.54
N LEU A 61 23.88 -10.56 10.74
CA LEU A 61 25.11 -9.82 10.45
C LEU A 61 25.03 -9.14 9.10
N GLY A 62 25.29 -7.83 9.04
CA GLY A 62 25.30 -7.06 7.80
C GLY A 62 24.61 -5.72 7.91
N ASP A 63 24.58 -4.99 6.79
CA ASP A 63 23.91 -3.70 6.68
C ASP A 63 22.67 -3.86 5.78
N LEU A 64 21.49 -3.58 6.33
CA LEU A 64 20.20 -3.76 5.65
C LEU A 64 19.71 -2.45 5.02
N GLY A 65 18.76 -2.55 4.10
CA GLY A 65 18.07 -1.38 3.56
C GLY A 65 16.81 -1.03 4.36
N GLU A 66 15.80 -0.56 3.65
CA GLU A 66 14.55 -0.03 4.19
C GLU A 66 13.70 -1.14 4.84
N CYS A 67 12.89 -0.76 5.83
CA CYS A 67 11.93 -1.64 6.53
C CYS A 67 12.55 -2.88 7.22
N ALA A 68 13.82 -2.82 7.62
CA ALA A 68 14.41 -3.89 8.43
C ALA A 68 13.61 -4.08 9.73
N GLY A 69 13.18 -5.31 10.03
CA GLY A 69 12.46 -5.60 11.28
C GLY A 69 11.06 -4.98 11.38
N ALA A 70 10.52 -4.39 10.30
CA ALA A 70 9.22 -3.74 10.32
C ALA A 70 8.07 -4.74 10.58
N MET A 71 6.94 -4.24 11.06
CA MET A 71 5.72 -5.02 11.36
C MET A 71 5.98 -6.17 12.35
N ASN A 72 6.91 -6.01 13.30
CA ASN A 72 7.21 -7.03 14.30
C ASN A 72 6.04 -7.21 15.29
N GLU A 73 5.66 -8.47 15.56
CA GLU A 73 4.50 -8.87 16.35
C GLU A 73 4.88 -9.58 17.66
N GLY A 74 6.16 -9.52 18.06
CA GLY A 74 6.62 -10.07 19.34
C GLY A 74 7.98 -10.78 19.29
N GLY A 75 8.66 -10.77 18.15
CA GLY A 75 9.99 -11.33 18.00
C GLY A 75 11.10 -10.45 18.58
N THR A 76 12.24 -11.07 18.82
CA THR A 76 13.51 -10.39 19.14
C THR A 76 14.40 -10.39 17.92
N PHE A 77 14.75 -9.21 17.42
CA PHE A 77 15.66 -9.03 16.30
C PHE A 77 16.91 -8.27 16.74
N THR A 78 18.08 -8.83 16.47
CA THR A 78 19.37 -8.18 16.68
C THR A 78 20.11 -8.06 15.36
N LEU A 79 20.43 -6.83 14.96
CA LEU A 79 21.19 -6.50 13.76
C LEU A 79 22.60 -6.05 14.13
N GLN A 80 23.58 -6.86 13.76
CA GLN A 80 25.00 -6.54 13.85
C GLN A 80 25.43 -5.78 12.59
N GLY A 81 25.06 -4.50 12.55
CA GLY A 81 25.30 -3.57 11.46
C GLY A 81 24.32 -2.41 11.52
N GLY A 82 24.15 -1.70 10.40
CA GLY A 82 23.18 -0.61 10.26
C GLY A 82 22.01 -0.94 9.35
N CYS A 83 21.04 -0.03 9.27
CA CYS A 83 19.92 -0.13 8.34
C CYS A 83 19.55 1.23 7.74
N ALA A 84 18.80 1.22 6.64
CA ALA A 84 18.23 2.44 6.06
C ALA A 84 16.92 2.84 6.81
N SER A 85 15.93 3.39 6.09
CA SER A 85 14.74 3.96 6.72
C SER A 85 13.73 2.91 7.22
N MET A 86 12.80 3.33 8.06
CA MET A 86 11.68 2.54 8.58
C MET A 86 12.07 1.28 9.37
N LEU A 87 13.19 1.31 10.09
CA LEU A 87 13.55 0.27 11.07
C LEU A 87 12.41 0.07 12.07
N GLY A 88 11.86 -1.14 12.16
CA GLY A 88 10.79 -1.45 13.11
C GLY A 88 9.51 -0.62 12.92
N ALA A 89 9.28 -0.05 11.74
CA ALA A 89 8.03 0.65 11.44
C ALA A 89 6.83 -0.28 11.60
N PHE A 90 5.70 0.27 12.06
CA PHE A 90 4.45 -0.47 12.32
C PHE A 90 4.59 -1.62 13.34
N GLN A 91 5.66 -1.62 14.16
CA GLN A 91 5.83 -2.64 15.21
C GLN A 91 4.71 -2.54 16.25
N THR A 92 4.14 -3.68 16.63
CA THR A 92 3.13 -3.78 17.69
C THR A 92 3.71 -4.34 18.99
N SER A 93 4.72 -5.21 18.90
CA SER A 93 5.36 -5.84 20.05
C SER A 93 6.75 -6.37 19.69
N GLY A 94 7.50 -6.83 20.70
CA GLY A 94 8.82 -7.42 20.54
C GLY A 94 9.95 -6.43 20.80
N ARG A 95 11.17 -6.83 20.43
CA ARG A 95 12.39 -6.06 20.68
C ARG A 95 13.29 -6.05 19.46
N ILE A 96 13.72 -4.88 19.02
CA ILE A 96 14.71 -4.71 17.96
C ILE A 96 15.95 -4.05 18.56
N THR A 97 17.14 -4.54 18.21
CA THR A 97 18.42 -3.94 18.59
C THR A 97 19.32 -3.84 17.38
N VAL A 98 19.79 -2.63 17.07
CA VAL A 98 20.73 -2.34 15.98
C VAL A 98 22.03 -1.83 16.58
N GLU A 99 23.15 -2.49 16.24
CA GLU A 99 24.46 -2.19 16.82
C GLU A 99 25.11 -0.92 16.24
N ARG A 100 24.67 -0.44 15.07
CA ARG A 100 25.16 0.80 14.43
C ARG A 100 24.02 1.81 14.22
N ASP A 101 24.15 2.62 13.18
CA ASP A 101 23.22 3.67 12.82
C ASP A 101 21.99 3.12 12.08
N ALA A 102 20.87 3.83 12.22
CA ALA A 102 19.63 3.60 11.51
C ALA A 102 19.26 4.83 10.67
N GLY A 103 18.56 4.63 9.55
CA GLY A 103 18.10 5.70 8.68
C GLY A 103 16.90 6.47 9.23
N ASP A 104 16.13 7.05 8.30
CA ASP A 104 14.98 7.88 8.64
C ASP A 104 13.83 7.05 9.23
N ARG A 105 12.91 7.68 9.96
CA ARG A 105 11.61 7.09 10.35
C ARG A 105 11.73 5.79 11.16
N VAL A 106 12.73 5.69 12.03
CA VAL A 106 12.85 4.58 13.01
C VAL A 106 11.58 4.50 13.86
N GLY A 107 10.96 3.32 13.94
CA GLY A 107 9.72 3.11 14.71
C GLY A 107 8.52 3.89 14.18
N HIS A 108 8.51 4.27 12.90
CA HIS A 108 7.39 5.00 12.32
C HIS A 108 6.07 4.26 12.53
N ARG A 109 5.04 4.95 13.05
CA ARG A 109 3.72 4.37 13.34
C ARG A 109 3.74 3.13 14.25
N MET A 110 4.82 2.87 15.01
CA MET A 110 4.83 1.75 15.96
C MET A 110 3.81 2.01 17.08
N SER A 111 3.16 0.95 17.54
CA SER A 111 2.18 1.01 18.64
C SER A 111 2.66 0.28 19.90
N GLY A 112 3.80 -0.40 19.86
CA GLY A 112 4.34 -1.10 21.02
C GLY A 112 5.69 -1.78 20.79
N GLY A 113 6.19 -2.43 21.84
CA GLY A 113 7.52 -3.04 21.89
C GLY A 113 8.65 -2.02 22.08
N GLU A 114 9.88 -2.47 21.89
CA GLU A 114 11.10 -1.69 22.18
C GLU A 114 12.08 -1.73 21.00
N ILE A 115 12.61 -0.57 20.59
CA ILE A 115 13.64 -0.45 19.56
C ILE A 115 14.86 0.24 20.15
N ILE A 116 16.03 -0.39 20.02
CA ILE A 116 17.30 0.13 20.55
C ILE A 116 18.28 0.31 19.41
N VAL A 117 18.73 1.55 19.22
CA VAL A 117 19.76 1.92 18.24
C VAL A 117 21.01 2.34 19.00
N GLN A 118 22.08 1.55 18.89
CA GLN A 118 23.36 1.83 19.57
C GLN A 118 24.16 2.96 18.89
N GLY A 119 23.89 3.22 17.60
CA GLY A 119 24.38 4.38 16.88
C GLY A 119 23.41 5.56 16.91
N SER A 120 23.43 6.35 15.84
CA SER A 120 22.51 7.47 15.60
C SER A 120 21.32 7.04 14.72
N ALA A 121 20.23 7.78 14.80
CA ALA A 121 19.14 7.71 13.83
C ALA A 121 19.13 8.97 12.96
N ALA A 122 18.65 8.87 11.73
CA ALA A 122 18.53 10.02 10.84
C ALA A 122 17.25 10.81 11.17
N GLU A 123 16.46 11.24 10.18
CA GLU A 123 15.33 12.14 10.41
C GLU A 123 14.08 11.37 10.92
N GLU A 124 13.18 12.06 11.62
CA GLU A 124 11.83 11.57 11.93
C GLU A 124 11.77 10.27 12.78
N ALA A 125 12.77 10.00 13.62
CA ALA A 125 12.69 8.86 14.56
C ALA A 125 11.47 9.03 15.49
N GLY A 126 10.67 7.97 15.65
CA GLY A 126 9.43 7.98 16.42
C GLY A 126 8.27 8.73 15.76
N ALA A 127 8.36 9.08 14.48
CA ALA A 127 7.29 9.82 13.81
C ALA A 127 5.98 9.01 13.75
N GLY A 128 4.87 9.62 14.17
CA GLY A 128 3.55 8.99 14.21
C GLY A 128 3.43 7.82 15.20
N MET A 129 4.38 7.66 16.13
CA MET A 129 4.38 6.60 17.13
C MET A 129 3.13 6.70 18.02
N ARG A 130 2.47 5.57 18.25
CA ARG A 130 1.24 5.40 19.04
C ARG A 130 1.46 4.62 20.34
N GLY A 131 2.71 4.31 20.67
CA GLY A 131 3.08 3.53 21.85
C GLY A 131 4.42 2.80 21.71
N GLY A 132 4.92 2.25 22.81
CA GLY A 132 6.22 1.56 22.89
C GLY A 132 7.37 2.47 23.31
N VAL A 133 8.61 1.98 23.15
CA VAL A 133 9.83 2.69 23.54
C VAL A 133 10.89 2.63 22.45
N ILE A 134 11.46 3.78 22.08
CA ILE A 134 12.62 3.87 21.20
C ILE A 134 13.78 4.47 21.99
N ILE A 135 14.94 3.84 21.96
CA ILE A 135 16.17 4.31 22.62
C ILE A 135 17.25 4.48 21.56
N VAL A 136 17.69 5.71 21.34
CA VAL A 136 18.80 6.05 20.44
C VAL A 136 19.96 6.55 21.27
N ARG A 137 21.08 5.83 21.23
CA ARG A 137 22.27 6.19 22.00
C ARG A 137 23.01 7.39 21.41
N GLY A 138 23.01 7.50 20.08
CA GLY A 138 23.62 8.60 19.34
C GLY A 138 22.68 9.79 19.16
N HIS A 139 22.87 10.49 18.05
CA HIS A 139 22.06 11.65 17.69
C HIS A 139 20.80 11.23 16.93
N VAL A 140 19.80 12.09 16.93
CA VAL A 140 18.65 12.00 16.04
C VAL A 140 18.59 13.26 15.18
N GLY A 141 18.26 13.09 13.91
CA GLY A 141 18.07 14.18 12.96
C GLY A 141 16.84 15.04 13.27
N LYS A 142 16.33 15.69 12.21
CA LYS A 142 15.20 16.63 12.31
C LYS A 142 13.91 15.91 12.71
N MET A 143 12.98 16.64 13.33
CA MET A 143 11.61 16.21 13.53
C MET A 143 11.47 14.90 14.33
N ALA A 144 12.37 14.68 15.30
CA ALA A 144 12.26 13.56 16.24
C ALA A 144 10.89 13.61 16.97
N GLY A 145 10.16 12.50 17.00
CA GLY A 145 8.82 12.42 17.60
C GLY A 145 7.75 13.24 16.89
N ALA A 146 7.92 13.54 15.59
CA ALA A 146 6.91 14.29 14.84
C ALA A 146 5.57 13.54 14.76
N ALA A 147 4.47 14.26 14.97
CA ALA A 147 3.11 13.69 15.00
C ALA A 147 2.96 12.49 15.96
N MET A 148 3.80 12.38 16.99
CA MET A 148 3.73 11.31 17.98
C MET A 148 2.42 11.42 18.76
N GLU A 149 1.68 10.31 18.82
CA GLU A 149 0.38 10.18 19.50
C GLU A 149 0.54 9.60 20.91
N ASP A 150 1.52 8.70 21.12
CA ASP A 150 1.87 8.16 22.44
C ASP A 150 3.26 7.47 22.41
N GLY A 151 3.77 7.05 23.56
CA GLY A 151 5.01 6.29 23.74
C GLY A 151 6.17 7.11 24.30
N VAL A 152 7.38 6.55 24.24
CA VAL A 152 8.60 7.20 24.74
C VAL A 152 9.74 7.09 23.72
N LEU A 153 10.30 8.23 23.32
CA LEU A 153 11.53 8.31 22.53
C LEU A 153 12.66 8.88 23.39
N ILE A 154 13.68 8.08 23.68
CA ILE A 154 14.86 8.47 24.47
C ILE A 154 16.05 8.67 23.53
N ILE A 155 16.62 9.87 23.55
CA ILE A 155 17.77 10.30 22.75
C ILE A 155 18.89 10.66 23.71
N LEU A 156 19.91 9.80 23.81
CA LEU A 156 21.06 10.06 24.68
C LEU A 156 22.07 11.04 24.05
N GLY A 157 21.97 11.28 22.75
CA GLY A 157 22.70 12.34 22.05
C GLY A 157 21.88 13.62 21.90
N SER A 158 22.06 14.29 20.77
CA SER A 158 21.39 15.56 20.44
C SER A 158 20.26 15.35 19.43
N ALA A 159 19.23 16.20 19.50
CA ALA A 159 18.13 16.23 18.54
C ALA A 159 18.36 17.30 17.46
N GLY A 160 17.89 17.04 16.24
CA GLY A 160 17.87 18.00 15.14
C GLY A 160 16.73 19.01 15.27
N THR A 161 16.49 19.79 14.20
CA THR A 161 15.50 20.89 14.21
C THR A 161 14.06 20.40 14.37
N GLU A 162 13.25 21.21 15.06
CA GLU A 162 11.81 21.01 15.27
C GLU A 162 11.43 19.64 15.90
N PRO A 163 12.11 19.21 16.98
CA PRO A 163 11.70 18.00 17.68
C PRO A 163 10.30 18.18 18.28
N GLY A 164 9.48 17.12 18.24
CA GLY A 164 8.09 17.13 18.70
C GLY A 164 7.13 17.89 17.78
N LEU A 165 7.50 18.18 16.53
CA LEU A 165 6.61 18.86 15.58
C LEU A 165 5.28 18.12 15.42
N GLY A 166 4.17 18.77 15.76
CA GLY A 166 2.83 18.19 15.66
C GLY A 166 2.53 17.12 16.70
N MET A 167 3.32 16.99 17.77
CA MET A 167 3.13 15.98 18.82
C MET A 167 1.77 16.14 19.52
N LEU A 168 1.02 15.04 19.61
CA LEU A 168 -0.30 14.95 20.25
C LEU A 168 -0.22 14.26 21.63
N GLY A 169 0.78 13.40 21.83
CA GLY A 169 0.97 12.65 23.07
C GLY A 169 2.35 11.98 23.16
N GLY A 170 2.60 11.29 24.27
CA GLY A 170 3.89 10.65 24.57
C GLY A 170 4.94 11.60 25.15
N ARG A 171 6.21 11.17 25.14
CA ARG A 171 7.38 11.96 25.62
C ARG A 171 8.59 11.74 24.73
N VAL A 172 9.30 12.83 24.39
CA VAL A 172 10.63 12.76 23.78
C VAL A 172 11.66 13.27 24.78
N ILE A 173 12.62 12.44 25.15
CA ILE A 173 13.68 12.75 26.12
C ILE A 173 14.99 12.96 25.37
N VAL A 174 15.67 14.08 25.62
CA VAL A 174 16.93 14.45 24.98
C VAL A 174 17.96 14.76 26.06
N ALA A 175 19.01 13.95 26.16
CA ALA A 175 20.09 14.16 27.13
C ALA A 175 21.16 15.15 26.63
N GLY A 176 21.31 15.31 25.32
CA GLY A 176 22.25 16.26 24.72
C GLY A 176 21.61 17.61 24.36
N SER A 177 22.13 18.24 23.30
CA SER A 177 21.58 19.51 22.82
C SER A 177 20.21 19.31 22.17
N CYS A 178 19.23 20.11 22.58
CA CYS A 178 17.92 20.17 21.97
C CYS A 178 17.63 21.61 21.48
N PRO A 179 17.40 21.82 20.17
CA PRO A 179 16.92 23.10 19.67
C PRO A 179 15.46 23.34 20.11
N PRO A 180 14.90 24.55 19.85
CA PRO A 180 13.50 24.82 20.15
C PRO A 180 12.56 23.76 19.54
N PRO A 181 11.57 23.28 20.29
CA PRO A 181 10.62 22.29 19.81
C PRO A 181 9.78 22.83 18.64
N GLY A 182 9.26 21.91 17.83
CA GLY A 182 8.32 22.24 16.75
C GLY A 182 6.96 22.70 17.28
N GLU A 183 6.10 23.17 16.37
CA GLU A 183 4.73 23.55 16.70
C GLU A 183 3.99 22.41 17.42
N GLY A 184 3.27 22.75 18.49
CA GLY A 184 2.50 21.77 19.27
C GLY A 184 3.27 21.12 20.42
N ALA A 185 4.59 21.27 20.51
CA ALA A 185 5.40 20.72 21.61
C ALA A 185 5.95 21.80 22.57
N ALA A 186 6.01 21.45 23.85
CA ALA A 186 6.64 22.23 24.90
C ALA A 186 7.84 21.47 25.47
N MET A 187 8.86 22.21 25.92
CA MET A 187 10.09 21.64 26.46
C MET A 187 10.24 22.02 27.94
N ARG A 188 10.64 21.06 28.77
CA ARG A 188 10.93 21.24 30.20
C ARG A 188 12.08 20.33 30.64
N SER A 189 12.58 20.52 31.86
CA SER A 189 13.49 19.56 32.48
C SER A 189 12.77 18.27 32.88
N ILE A 190 13.52 17.17 32.89
CA ILE A 190 13.06 15.87 33.40
C ILE A 190 12.80 15.92 34.91
N THR A 191 11.83 15.14 35.39
CA THR A 191 11.53 15.00 36.83
C THR A 191 12.22 13.77 37.44
N GLU A 192 12.35 13.73 38.77
CA GLU A 192 12.89 12.56 39.48
C GLU A 192 12.06 11.30 39.27
N ASP A 193 10.72 11.44 39.23
CA ASP A 193 9.81 10.32 38.96
C ASP A 193 10.01 9.76 37.55
N GLU A 194 10.19 10.62 36.54
CA GLU A 194 10.48 10.20 35.16
C GLU A 194 11.86 9.55 35.03
N LEU A 195 12.88 10.05 35.75
CA LEU A 195 14.18 9.40 35.77
C LEU A 195 14.08 7.96 36.31
N GLY A 196 13.29 7.75 37.37
CA GLY A 196 13.05 6.42 37.95
C GLY A 196 12.23 5.49 37.03
N GLU A 197 11.27 6.04 36.28
CA GLU A 197 10.52 5.27 35.28
C GLU A 197 11.42 4.84 34.11
N LEU A 198 12.20 5.78 33.56
CA LEU A 198 13.03 5.52 32.38
C LEU A 198 14.26 4.65 32.69
N SER A 199 14.71 4.58 33.96
CA SER A 199 15.81 3.69 34.35
C SER A 199 15.45 2.22 34.18
N GLU A 200 14.17 1.83 34.23
CA GLU A 200 13.74 0.46 33.96
C GLU A 200 14.13 0.00 32.54
N HIS A 201 14.13 0.92 31.57
CA HIS A 201 14.54 0.66 30.19
C HIS A 201 16.05 0.80 29.97
N LEU A 202 16.72 1.70 30.71
CA LEU A 202 18.11 2.08 30.48
C LEU A 202 19.12 1.25 31.28
N ASP A 203 18.81 0.88 32.53
CA ASP A 203 19.70 0.09 33.40
C ASP A 203 20.08 -1.26 32.79
N PRO A 204 19.17 -2.04 32.16
CA PRO A 204 19.53 -3.29 31.50
C PRO A 204 20.53 -3.11 30.35
N LEU A 205 20.62 -1.90 29.79
CA LEU A 205 21.55 -1.54 28.72
C LEU A 205 22.83 -0.90 29.27
N GLY A 206 22.93 -0.68 30.58
CA GLY A 206 24.04 0.04 31.22
C GLY A 206 24.09 1.52 30.84
N LEU A 207 22.92 2.12 30.55
CA LEU A 207 22.78 3.51 30.16
C LEU A 207 22.15 4.30 31.31
N GLN A 208 22.42 5.60 31.38
CA GLN A 208 21.89 6.50 32.41
C GLN A 208 21.47 7.82 31.76
N LEU A 209 20.46 8.46 32.32
CA LEU A 209 20.04 9.81 31.97
C LEU A 209 20.57 10.79 33.02
N ASP A 210 21.12 11.90 32.55
CA ASP A 210 21.53 12.99 33.42
C ASP A 210 20.31 13.81 33.88
N PRO A 211 20.32 14.37 35.10
CA PRO A 211 19.20 15.17 35.62
C PRO A 211 18.91 16.48 34.85
N ASP A 212 19.79 16.88 33.92
CA ASP A 212 19.61 18.03 33.04
C ASP A 212 18.97 17.66 31.68
N ALA A 213 18.62 16.39 31.47
CA ALA A 213 17.89 15.95 30.29
C ALA A 213 16.59 16.75 30.10
N LEU A 214 16.30 17.04 28.83
CA LEU A 214 15.13 17.79 28.41
C LEU A 214 14.03 16.83 28.00
N VAL A 215 12.80 17.13 28.37
CA VAL A 215 11.61 16.37 28.01
C VAL A 215 10.70 17.27 27.18
N LEU A 216 10.36 16.78 25.99
CA LEU A 216 9.32 17.36 25.16
C LEU A 216 8.01 16.61 25.40
N VAL A 217 6.96 17.39 25.56
CA VAL A 217 5.59 16.94 25.78
C VAL A 217 4.66 17.76 24.88
N PRO A 218 3.47 17.25 24.53
CA PRO A 218 2.47 18.05 23.84
C PRO A 218 2.10 19.29 24.67
N THR A 219 1.84 20.39 23.99
CA THR A 219 1.23 21.59 24.59
C THR A 219 -0.21 21.31 24.99
N GLU A 220 -0.73 22.00 26.01
CA GLU A 220 -2.13 21.82 26.47
C GLU A 220 -3.17 22.09 25.37
N ALA A 221 -2.90 23.06 24.48
CA ALA A 221 -3.78 23.38 23.36
C ALA A 221 -3.64 22.40 22.20
N GLY A 222 -2.50 21.70 22.11
CA GLY A 222 -2.12 20.88 20.96
C GLY A 222 -1.98 21.69 19.65
N PRO A 223 -1.39 21.09 18.61
CA PRO A 223 -1.53 21.60 17.25
C PRO A 223 -2.98 21.37 16.76
N PRO A 224 -3.51 22.22 15.86
CA PRO A 224 -4.77 21.93 15.20
C PRO A 224 -4.64 20.65 14.35
N ILE A 225 -5.53 19.69 14.57
CA ILE A 225 -5.58 18.44 13.78
C ILE A 225 -6.38 18.70 12.51
N GLY A 226 -5.74 18.56 11.36
CA GLY A 226 -6.41 18.65 10.06
C GLY A 226 -7.20 17.38 9.76
N GLU A 227 -8.49 17.52 9.44
CA GLU A 227 -9.30 16.43 8.90
C GLU A 227 -9.03 16.26 7.40
N ARG A 228 -8.95 15.01 6.93
CA ARG A 228 -8.88 14.74 5.49
C ARG A 228 -10.23 15.14 4.86
N PRO A 229 -10.22 15.80 3.68
CA PRO A 229 -11.47 16.08 2.97
C PRO A 229 -12.15 14.78 2.55
N GLU A 230 -13.48 14.79 2.44
CA GLU A 230 -14.24 13.68 1.88
C GLU A 230 -13.91 13.50 0.38
N TYR A 231 -13.69 12.25 -0.01
CA TYR A 231 -13.48 11.83 -1.40
C TYR A 231 -14.77 11.19 -1.89
N SER A 232 -15.21 11.58 -3.08
CA SER A 232 -16.36 10.98 -3.75
C SER A 232 -16.29 11.20 -5.25
N VAL A 233 -17.14 10.50 -5.99
CA VAL A 233 -17.47 10.73 -7.38
C VAL A 233 -18.81 11.46 -7.41
N ALA A 234 -18.80 12.72 -7.84
CA ALA A 234 -20.02 13.52 -7.97
C ALA A 234 -20.83 13.16 -9.23
N GLU A 235 -20.16 12.64 -10.26
CA GLU A 235 -20.76 12.26 -11.54
C GLU A 235 -20.01 11.06 -12.12
N GLY A 236 -20.72 9.97 -12.38
CA GLY A 236 -20.16 8.73 -12.92
C GLY A 236 -19.88 8.82 -14.42
N PHE A 237 -20.35 7.83 -15.17
CA PHE A 237 -20.26 7.82 -16.63
C PHE A 237 -21.57 8.17 -17.34
N ASP A 238 -22.55 8.76 -16.63
CA ASP A 238 -23.88 9.08 -17.17
C ASP A 238 -23.84 9.92 -18.46
N GLY A 239 -22.85 10.81 -18.60
CA GLY A 239 -22.65 11.63 -19.78
C GLY A 239 -22.04 10.90 -21.00
N ILE A 240 -21.71 9.61 -20.87
CA ILE A 240 -21.07 8.79 -21.92
C ILE A 240 -22.05 7.73 -22.43
N GLY A 241 -22.30 7.74 -23.74
CA GLY A 241 -23.10 6.75 -24.44
C GLY A 241 -22.26 5.73 -25.19
N LEU A 242 -22.81 4.54 -25.34
CA LEU A 242 -22.26 3.46 -26.14
C LEU A 242 -22.86 3.49 -27.56
N VAL A 243 -22.01 3.35 -28.57
CA VAL A 243 -22.41 3.27 -29.98
C VAL A 243 -21.83 2.01 -30.65
N PRO A 244 -22.60 1.37 -31.55
CA PRO A 244 -22.14 0.17 -32.25
C PRO A 244 -20.97 0.52 -33.19
N SER A 245 -19.98 -0.37 -33.23
CA SER A 245 -18.88 -0.32 -34.20
C SER A 245 -19.20 -1.18 -35.45
N SER A 246 -20.07 -2.17 -35.32
CA SER A 246 -20.62 -2.99 -36.40
C SER A 246 -21.90 -2.36 -36.98
N ARG A 247 -22.19 -2.65 -38.26
CA ARG A 247 -23.48 -2.29 -38.87
C ARG A 247 -24.61 -3.22 -38.46
N ASP A 248 -24.27 -4.46 -38.12
CA ASP A 248 -25.22 -5.53 -37.83
C ASP A 248 -25.19 -5.85 -36.34
N ARG A 249 -26.39 -6.00 -35.75
CA ARG A 249 -26.57 -6.56 -34.41
C ARG A 249 -26.29 -8.06 -34.42
N LEU A 250 -25.88 -8.59 -33.29
CA LEU A 250 -25.74 -10.04 -33.14
C LEU A 250 -27.10 -10.70 -32.94
N PRO A 251 -27.37 -11.85 -33.59
CA PRO A 251 -28.53 -12.67 -33.28
C PRO A 251 -28.61 -13.04 -31.79
N GLU A 252 -29.81 -13.21 -31.24
CA GLU A 252 -30.02 -13.52 -29.81
C GLU A 252 -29.26 -14.77 -29.33
N HIS A 253 -29.12 -15.76 -30.20
CA HIS A 253 -28.45 -17.04 -29.95
C HIS A 253 -26.93 -17.00 -30.09
N SER A 254 -26.34 -15.84 -30.41
CA SER A 254 -24.89 -15.70 -30.55
C SER A 254 -24.21 -16.01 -29.21
N ALA A 255 -23.14 -16.80 -29.25
CA ALA A 255 -22.27 -16.96 -28.10
C ALA A 255 -21.57 -15.62 -27.80
N LEU A 256 -21.59 -15.21 -26.54
CA LEU A 256 -20.98 -13.97 -26.08
C LEU A 256 -19.94 -14.30 -25.02
N ASP A 257 -18.74 -13.76 -25.19
CA ASP A 257 -17.66 -13.82 -24.23
C ASP A 257 -17.62 -12.55 -23.39
N THR A 258 -18.07 -12.69 -22.13
CA THR A 258 -18.09 -11.62 -21.13
C THR A 258 -16.85 -11.66 -20.24
N LEU A 259 -15.91 -12.57 -20.49
CA LEU A 259 -14.77 -12.79 -19.63
C LEU A 259 -13.77 -11.65 -19.79
N SER A 260 -13.16 -11.27 -18.68
CA SER A 260 -11.96 -10.45 -18.66
C SER A 260 -10.86 -11.19 -17.92
N LEU A 261 -9.67 -11.22 -18.50
CA LEU A 261 -8.52 -11.95 -17.96
C LEU A 261 -7.44 -10.96 -17.57
N ILE A 262 -7.00 -11.03 -16.32
CA ILE A 262 -5.92 -10.21 -15.78
C ILE A 262 -4.71 -11.13 -15.61
N LEU A 263 -3.70 -10.95 -16.45
CA LEU A 263 -2.48 -11.76 -16.42
C LEU A 263 -1.37 -11.06 -15.64
N PRO A 264 -0.54 -11.80 -14.89
CA PRO A 264 0.71 -11.25 -14.38
C PRO A 264 1.60 -10.81 -15.54
N ALA A 265 2.33 -9.71 -15.34
CA ALA A 265 3.18 -9.14 -16.35
C ALA A 265 4.28 -10.14 -16.76
N GLY A 266 4.36 -10.42 -18.06
CA GLY A 266 5.33 -11.36 -18.62
C GLY A 266 4.95 -12.84 -18.49
N LEU A 267 3.78 -13.17 -17.91
CA LEU A 267 3.23 -14.53 -17.91
C LEU A 267 2.05 -14.64 -18.88
N GLU A 268 1.91 -15.80 -19.52
CA GLU A 268 0.80 -16.12 -20.42
C GLU A 268 -0.28 -16.99 -19.75
N GLU A 269 0.00 -17.49 -18.54
CA GLU A 269 -0.87 -18.38 -17.75
C GLU A 269 -1.01 -17.86 -16.31
N HIS A 270 -1.88 -18.51 -15.51
CA HIS A 270 -2.11 -18.18 -14.09
C HIS A 270 -2.76 -16.81 -13.82
N GLY A 271 -3.52 -16.28 -14.78
CA GLY A 271 -4.27 -15.04 -14.61
C GLY A 271 -5.50 -15.15 -13.72
N LEU A 272 -5.94 -13.98 -13.24
CA LEU A 272 -7.21 -13.83 -12.56
C LEU A 272 -8.33 -13.70 -13.61
N LEU A 273 -9.26 -14.65 -13.57
CA LEU A 273 -10.40 -14.69 -14.47
C LEU A 273 -11.61 -13.98 -13.83
N CYS A 274 -12.13 -12.98 -14.54
CA CYS A 274 -13.27 -12.19 -14.14
C CYS A 274 -14.47 -12.56 -15.05
N PRO A 275 -15.47 -13.33 -14.57
CA PRO A 275 -16.68 -13.68 -15.33
C PRO A 275 -17.41 -12.48 -15.93
N LEU A 276 -17.41 -11.39 -15.16
CA LEU A 276 -17.75 -10.04 -15.57
C LEU A 276 -16.54 -9.14 -15.31
N PRO A 277 -16.31 -8.06 -16.08
CA PRO A 277 -15.21 -7.11 -15.88
C PRO A 277 -15.39 -6.21 -14.64
N TRP A 278 -15.79 -6.80 -13.51
CA TRP A 278 -16.01 -6.15 -12.23
C TRP A 278 -15.29 -6.92 -11.13
N ILE A 279 -14.45 -6.23 -10.36
CA ILE A 279 -13.91 -6.75 -9.11
C ILE A 279 -14.70 -6.12 -7.98
N VAL A 280 -15.42 -6.94 -7.23
CA VAL A 280 -16.34 -6.48 -6.19
C VAL A 280 -15.55 -6.05 -4.96
N GLU A 281 -15.55 -4.76 -4.63
CA GLU A 281 -14.91 -4.27 -3.41
C GLU A 281 -15.79 -4.55 -2.20
N CYS A 282 -15.26 -5.26 -1.20
CA CYS A 282 -16.00 -5.56 0.02
C CYS A 282 -15.06 -5.96 1.18
N GLU A 283 -15.61 -6.09 2.38
CA GLU A 283 -14.82 -6.59 3.53
C GLU A 283 -14.36 -8.03 3.33
N ARG A 284 -15.27 -8.89 2.84
CA ARG A 284 -15.05 -10.29 2.48
C ARG A 284 -16.12 -10.75 1.51
N MET A 285 -15.78 -11.68 0.61
CA MET A 285 -16.76 -12.27 -0.30
C MET A 285 -17.61 -13.32 0.42
N THR A 286 -18.90 -13.03 0.63
CA THR A 286 -19.84 -13.85 1.43
C THR A 286 -20.53 -14.96 0.66
N ALA A 287 -20.62 -14.85 -0.68
CA ALA A 287 -21.36 -15.80 -1.51
C ALA A 287 -20.53 -17.06 -1.83
N ALA A 288 -20.52 -18.05 -0.93
CA ALA A 288 -19.84 -19.33 -1.14
C ALA A 288 -20.58 -20.31 -2.10
N THR A 289 -21.71 -19.89 -2.68
CA THR A 289 -22.58 -20.70 -3.54
C THR A 289 -23.18 -19.83 -4.65
N GLY A 290 -23.62 -20.44 -5.75
CA GLY A 290 -24.15 -19.71 -6.91
C GLY A 290 -23.25 -19.81 -8.13
N ARG A 291 -23.74 -19.29 -9.25
CA ARG A 291 -23.04 -19.29 -10.53
C ARG A 291 -21.88 -18.31 -10.53
N TYR A 292 -22.03 -17.15 -9.89
CA TYR A 292 -21.03 -16.09 -9.90
C TYR A 292 -20.31 -15.98 -8.57
N GLY A 293 -21.03 -16.15 -7.46
CA GLY A 293 -20.54 -15.96 -6.10
C GLY A 293 -19.25 -16.72 -5.82
N THR A 294 -19.07 -17.92 -6.39
CA THR A 294 -17.87 -18.76 -6.18
C THR A 294 -16.67 -18.40 -7.06
N VAL A 295 -16.88 -17.73 -8.19
CA VAL A 295 -15.87 -17.54 -9.25
C VAL A 295 -15.55 -16.07 -9.54
N GLN A 296 -16.47 -15.15 -9.26
CA GLN A 296 -16.25 -13.73 -9.42
C GLN A 296 -15.23 -13.24 -8.38
N PRO A 297 -14.15 -12.54 -8.81
CA PRO A 297 -13.19 -11.96 -7.88
C PRO A 297 -13.77 -10.82 -7.05
N GLY A 298 -13.38 -10.78 -5.79
CA GLY A 298 -13.49 -9.60 -4.94
C GLY A 298 -12.15 -8.91 -4.76
N LEU A 299 -12.21 -7.60 -4.47
CA LEU A 299 -11.13 -6.86 -3.83
C LEU A 299 -11.48 -6.77 -2.35
N VAL A 300 -10.90 -7.66 -1.55
CA VAL A 300 -11.31 -7.85 -0.16
C VAL A 300 -10.31 -7.30 0.84
N ARG A 301 -10.78 -6.96 2.04
CA ARG A 301 -9.92 -6.51 3.15
C ARG A 301 -9.53 -7.63 4.10
N THR A 302 -10.38 -8.66 4.20
CA THR A 302 -10.20 -9.81 5.09
C THR A 302 -10.61 -11.13 4.41
N GLU A 303 -10.04 -12.25 4.86
CA GLU A 303 -10.44 -13.61 4.46
C GLU A 303 -10.55 -13.84 2.93
N PRO A 304 -9.49 -13.53 2.14
CA PRO A 304 -9.51 -13.73 0.71
C PRO A 304 -9.65 -15.20 0.31
N ARG A 305 -10.33 -15.43 -0.81
CA ARG A 305 -10.31 -16.70 -1.54
C ARG A 305 -9.17 -16.69 -2.56
N TYR A 306 -8.83 -17.87 -3.09
CA TYR A 306 -7.75 -18.00 -4.07
C TYR A 306 -7.93 -17.18 -5.36
N ASN A 307 -9.15 -16.75 -5.66
CA ASN A 307 -9.50 -15.89 -6.80
C ASN A 307 -9.82 -14.45 -6.39
N ASP A 308 -9.53 -14.03 -5.16
CA ASP A 308 -9.70 -12.65 -4.72
C ASP A 308 -8.36 -11.90 -4.73
N LEU A 309 -8.42 -10.59 -4.87
CA LEU A 309 -7.33 -9.69 -4.55
C LEU A 309 -7.50 -9.19 -3.11
N ILE A 310 -6.41 -9.00 -2.37
CA ILE A 310 -6.46 -8.36 -1.05
C ILE A 310 -6.06 -6.88 -1.15
N LEU A 311 -6.92 -5.99 -0.68
CA LEU A 311 -6.63 -4.56 -0.51
C LEU A 311 -5.86 -4.35 0.79
N ILE A 312 -4.70 -3.72 0.71
CA ILE A 312 -3.80 -3.49 1.85
C ILE A 312 -3.56 -1.99 2.03
N ASP A 313 -3.82 -1.49 3.23
CA ASP A 313 -3.57 -0.11 3.66
C ASP A 313 -2.96 -0.08 5.08
N GLU A 314 -2.84 1.10 5.70
CA GLU A 314 -2.26 1.22 7.06
C GLU A 314 -3.02 0.37 8.10
N SER A 315 -4.34 0.21 7.94
CA SER A 315 -5.22 -0.39 8.95
C SER A 315 -5.10 -1.92 9.05
N ASN A 316 -4.75 -2.59 7.95
CA ASN A 316 -4.67 -4.04 7.88
C ASN A 316 -3.28 -4.58 7.49
N LEU A 317 -2.27 -3.71 7.33
CA LEU A 317 -0.91 -4.08 6.89
C LEU A 317 -0.31 -5.25 7.68
N LEU A 318 -0.48 -5.28 9.01
CA LEU A 318 0.02 -6.37 9.84
C LEU A 318 -0.74 -7.68 9.61
N GLN A 319 -2.07 -7.62 9.61
CA GLN A 319 -2.94 -8.79 9.49
C GLN A 319 -2.89 -9.40 8.09
N ALA A 320 -2.64 -8.57 7.06
CA ALA A 320 -2.56 -9.00 5.67
C ALA A 320 -1.56 -10.14 5.47
N ALA A 321 -0.39 -10.08 6.13
CA ALA A 321 0.65 -11.12 6.01
C ALA A 321 0.18 -12.53 6.41
N ASN A 322 -0.84 -12.64 7.28
CA ASN A 322 -1.38 -13.94 7.70
C ASN A 322 -2.30 -14.58 6.66
N VAL A 323 -2.89 -13.78 5.77
CA VAL A 323 -3.92 -14.21 4.82
C VAL A 323 -3.50 -14.11 3.36
N ILE A 324 -2.44 -13.33 3.06
CA ILE A 324 -1.99 -13.02 1.69
C ILE A 324 -1.54 -14.25 0.89
N GLN A 325 -1.21 -15.36 1.54
CA GLN A 325 -0.92 -16.64 0.89
C GLN A 325 -2.13 -17.29 0.21
N ASN A 326 -3.36 -16.90 0.59
CA ASN A 326 -4.61 -17.49 0.15
C ASN A 326 -5.38 -16.62 -0.87
N CYS A 327 -4.69 -15.75 -1.61
CA CYS A 327 -5.31 -14.89 -2.62
C CYS A 327 -4.69 -15.04 -4.02
N ALA A 328 -5.32 -14.42 -5.01
CA ALA A 328 -4.78 -14.30 -6.37
C ALA A 328 -3.68 -13.23 -6.45
N GLY A 329 -3.75 -12.23 -5.59
CA GLY A 329 -2.85 -11.08 -5.61
C GLY A 329 -3.16 -10.05 -4.53
N MET A 330 -2.38 -8.99 -4.50
CA MET A 330 -2.55 -7.87 -3.59
C MET A 330 -2.69 -6.54 -4.34
N VAL A 331 -3.37 -5.59 -3.70
CA VAL A 331 -3.45 -4.19 -4.09
C VAL A 331 -2.97 -3.36 -2.90
N LEU A 332 -1.82 -2.68 -3.04
CA LEU A 332 -1.33 -1.78 -2.00
C LEU A 332 -1.88 -0.36 -2.24
N ASP A 333 -2.68 0.14 -1.31
CA ASP A 333 -3.30 1.47 -1.39
C ASP A 333 -2.36 2.56 -0.85
N LEU A 334 -1.78 3.33 -1.76
CA LEU A 334 -0.87 4.43 -1.41
C LEU A 334 -1.61 5.62 -0.78
N ASN A 335 -2.90 5.81 -1.05
CA ASN A 335 -3.70 6.87 -0.46
C ASN A 335 -4.13 6.50 0.99
N GLY A 336 -4.31 5.19 1.23
CA GLY A 336 -4.58 4.60 2.53
C GLY A 336 -3.36 4.43 3.44
N LEU A 337 -2.15 4.68 2.93
CA LEU A 337 -0.89 4.64 3.69
C LEU A 337 -0.44 6.04 4.15
N PRO A 338 0.42 6.12 5.18
CA PRO A 338 1.15 7.36 5.45
C PRO A 338 2.05 7.72 4.27
N ALA A 339 2.44 9.00 4.18
CA ALA A 339 3.35 9.45 3.13
C ALA A 339 4.71 8.76 3.27
N ILE A 340 5.02 7.89 2.32
CA ILE A 340 6.26 7.12 2.25
C ILE A 340 6.91 7.32 0.88
N ASN A 341 8.22 7.10 0.80
CA ASN A 341 8.97 7.27 -0.43
C ASN A 341 8.98 6.00 -1.30
N ASP A 342 9.50 6.09 -2.53
CA ASP A 342 9.53 4.97 -3.48
C ASP A 342 10.27 3.72 -2.94
N ALA A 343 11.37 3.90 -2.21
CA ALA A 343 12.15 2.79 -1.66
C ALA A 343 11.42 2.08 -0.51
N GLU A 344 10.67 2.85 0.27
CA GLU A 344 9.81 2.36 1.34
C GLU A 344 8.60 1.59 0.79
N VAL A 345 8.01 2.07 -0.30
CA VAL A 345 6.98 1.31 -1.04
C VAL A 345 7.55 -0.02 -1.55
N GLU A 346 8.72 -0.01 -2.18
CA GLU A 346 9.38 -1.23 -2.65
C GLU A 346 9.63 -2.22 -1.50
N ALA A 347 10.10 -1.74 -0.35
CA ALA A 347 10.38 -2.56 0.82
C ALA A 347 9.10 -3.18 1.44
N LEU A 348 8.00 -2.43 1.53
CA LEU A 348 6.71 -2.97 1.96
C LEU A 348 6.19 -4.06 0.99
N LEU A 349 6.27 -3.80 -0.32
CA LEU A 349 5.90 -4.78 -1.34
C LEU A 349 6.74 -6.05 -1.23
N VAL A 350 8.06 -5.94 -1.04
CA VAL A 350 8.96 -7.08 -0.85
C VAL A 350 8.57 -7.91 0.38
N SER A 351 8.29 -7.23 1.50
CA SER A 351 7.86 -7.88 2.74
C SER A 351 6.61 -8.74 2.52
N LEU A 352 5.59 -8.17 1.88
CA LEU A 352 4.31 -8.82 1.63
C LEU A 352 4.42 -9.91 0.55
N TYR A 353 5.03 -9.58 -0.60
CA TYR A 353 5.18 -10.50 -1.74
C TYR A 353 6.01 -11.74 -1.40
N SER A 354 6.96 -11.62 -0.46
CA SER A 354 7.75 -12.78 -0.03
C SER A 354 6.91 -13.93 0.55
N ARG A 355 5.69 -13.63 1.02
CA ARG A 355 4.71 -14.60 1.56
C ARG A 355 3.65 -15.03 0.54
N MET A 356 3.78 -14.55 -0.70
CA MET A 356 2.92 -14.91 -1.82
C MET A 356 3.59 -15.90 -2.75
N ARG A 357 2.81 -16.45 -3.68
CA ARG A 357 3.31 -17.29 -4.76
C ARG A 357 3.99 -16.42 -5.82
N ASP A 358 4.90 -17.01 -6.60
CA ASP A 358 5.63 -16.27 -7.63
C ASP A 358 4.73 -15.78 -8.79
N ASP A 359 3.56 -16.41 -8.96
CA ASP A 359 2.54 -16.06 -9.96
C ASP A 359 1.47 -15.09 -9.43
N SER A 360 1.60 -14.61 -8.18
CA SER A 360 0.62 -13.70 -7.58
C SER A 360 0.66 -12.30 -8.19
N LEU A 361 -0.53 -11.74 -8.42
CA LEU A 361 -0.68 -10.38 -8.94
C LEU A 361 -0.32 -9.32 -7.88
N VAL A 362 0.34 -8.24 -8.30
CA VAL A 362 0.72 -7.11 -7.46
C VAL A 362 0.31 -5.80 -8.14
N PHE A 363 -0.60 -5.08 -7.50
CA PHE A 363 -1.11 -3.79 -7.95
C PHE A 363 -0.78 -2.69 -6.95
N LEU A 364 -0.66 -1.47 -7.47
CA LEU A 364 -0.74 -0.25 -6.66
C LEU A 364 -2.07 0.45 -6.89
N LYS A 365 -2.66 0.98 -5.83
CA LYS A 365 -3.84 1.85 -5.86
C LYS A 365 -3.46 3.26 -5.47
N ASP A 366 -3.91 4.25 -6.25
CA ASP A 366 -3.86 5.66 -5.85
C ASP A 366 -4.94 6.47 -6.59
N SER A 367 -5.17 7.70 -6.14
CA SER A 367 -6.09 8.65 -6.75
C SER A 367 -5.65 9.02 -8.17
N VAL A 368 -6.62 9.21 -9.05
CA VAL A 368 -6.44 9.78 -10.39
C VAL A 368 -5.69 11.13 -10.36
N ALA A 369 -5.75 11.86 -9.24
CA ALA A 369 -4.96 13.07 -9.02
C ALA A 369 -3.44 12.86 -9.09
N ARG A 370 -2.95 11.64 -8.88
CA ARG A 370 -1.53 11.25 -8.82
C ARG A 370 -1.17 10.14 -9.82
N VAL A 371 -2.00 9.94 -10.84
CA VAL A 371 -1.86 8.82 -11.81
C VAL A 371 -0.48 8.76 -12.49
N ASP A 372 0.17 9.89 -12.77
CA ASP A 372 1.51 9.92 -13.37
C ASP A 372 2.57 9.31 -12.44
N HIS A 373 2.49 9.57 -11.14
CA HIS A 373 3.39 8.99 -10.13
C HIS A 373 3.09 7.51 -9.91
N LEU A 374 1.81 7.15 -9.82
CA LEU A 374 1.35 5.75 -9.71
C LEU A 374 1.89 4.90 -10.86
N PHE A 375 1.72 5.34 -12.10
CA PHE A 375 2.15 4.58 -13.28
C PHE A 375 3.66 4.49 -13.41
N ARG A 376 4.38 5.54 -13.04
CA ARG A 376 5.84 5.49 -12.94
C ARG A 376 6.28 4.42 -11.93
N LEU A 377 5.68 4.37 -10.74
CA LEU A 377 6.00 3.36 -9.74
C LEU A 377 5.72 1.93 -10.24
N VAL A 378 4.56 1.70 -10.88
CA VAL A 378 4.22 0.39 -11.47
C VAL A 378 5.29 -0.08 -12.46
N VAL A 379 5.81 0.83 -13.29
CA VAL A 379 6.88 0.51 -14.24
C VAL A 379 8.23 0.32 -13.54
N ASP A 380 8.63 1.25 -12.67
CA ASP A 380 9.94 1.26 -12.01
C ASP A 380 10.15 0.06 -11.07
N LEU A 381 9.05 -0.42 -10.47
CA LEU A 381 9.00 -1.57 -9.57
C LEU A 381 8.60 -2.88 -10.26
N ASP A 382 8.30 -2.84 -11.57
CA ASP A 382 7.96 -4.00 -12.40
C ASP A 382 6.72 -4.77 -11.90
N LEU A 383 5.63 -4.05 -11.58
CA LEU A 383 4.38 -4.58 -11.01
C LEU A 383 3.34 -4.93 -12.09
N ASP A 384 2.27 -5.64 -11.76
CA ASP A 384 1.30 -6.14 -12.77
C ASP A 384 0.33 -5.09 -13.28
N GLY A 385 0.14 -4.01 -12.54
CA GLY A 385 -0.76 -2.94 -12.95
C GLY A 385 -1.09 -1.91 -11.87
N ALA A 386 -2.11 -1.11 -12.16
CA ALA A 386 -2.62 -0.08 -11.26
C ALA A 386 -4.15 -0.14 -11.11
N VAL A 387 -4.63 0.19 -9.93
CA VAL A 387 -6.02 0.55 -9.65
C VAL A 387 -6.09 2.07 -9.51
N VAL A 388 -6.88 2.74 -10.34
CA VAL A 388 -7.01 4.19 -10.31
C VAL A 388 -8.33 4.59 -9.69
N ASP A 389 -8.26 5.20 -8.51
CA ASP A 389 -9.42 5.75 -7.81
C ASP A 389 -9.87 7.06 -8.45
N THR A 390 -11.12 7.08 -8.92
CA THR A 390 -11.72 8.25 -9.57
C THR A 390 -12.28 9.28 -8.59
N ALA A 391 -12.41 8.91 -7.31
CA ALA A 391 -12.85 9.80 -6.27
C ALA A 391 -11.81 10.92 -6.05
N LEU A 392 -12.32 12.14 -5.85
CA LEU A 392 -11.51 13.33 -5.61
C LEU A 392 -12.07 14.11 -4.42
N PRO A 393 -11.22 14.91 -3.74
CA PRO A 393 -11.70 15.81 -2.69
C PRO A 393 -12.80 16.74 -3.23
N GLY A 394 -13.98 16.68 -2.63
CA GLY A 394 -15.12 17.53 -3.02
C GLY A 394 -15.89 17.07 -4.26
N GLY A 395 -15.69 15.84 -4.73
CA GLY A 395 -16.50 15.21 -5.79
C GLY A 395 -15.86 15.24 -7.18
N GLY A 396 -15.30 14.11 -7.60
CA GLY A 396 -14.72 13.92 -8.94
C GLY A 396 -15.76 13.64 -10.02
N ARG A 397 -15.39 13.84 -11.29
CA ARG A 397 -16.18 13.35 -12.43
C ARG A 397 -15.47 12.17 -13.07
N ALA A 398 -16.02 10.96 -12.99
CA ALA A 398 -15.35 9.76 -13.48
C ALA A 398 -15.04 9.86 -14.99
N ALA A 399 -15.95 10.45 -15.79
CA ALA A 399 -15.71 10.72 -17.21
C ALA A 399 -14.44 11.55 -17.50
N SER A 400 -14.04 12.44 -16.58
CA SER A 400 -12.82 13.25 -16.71
C SER A 400 -11.54 12.50 -16.36
N ALA A 401 -11.65 11.37 -15.63
CA ALA A 401 -10.52 10.53 -15.28
C ALA A 401 -9.98 9.76 -16.50
N LEU A 402 -10.87 9.30 -17.39
CA LEU A 402 -10.53 8.47 -18.55
C LEU A 402 -9.43 9.05 -19.46
N PRO A 403 -9.50 10.31 -19.94
CA PRO A 403 -8.42 10.86 -20.77
C PRO A 403 -7.11 11.00 -20.01
N ARG A 404 -7.16 11.31 -18.71
CA ARG A 404 -5.96 11.47 -17.89
C ARG A 404 -5.25 10.13 -17.70
N ILE A 405 -6.02 9.08 -17.39
CA ILE A 405 -5.54 7.69 -17.32
C ILE A 405 -4.94 7.28 -18.68
N GLY A 406 -5.68 7.47 -19.77
CA GLY A 406 -5.23 7.08 -21.11
C GLY A 406 -3.94 7.77 -21.56
N LEU A 407 -3.82 9.08 -21.31
CA LEU A 407 -2.62 9.85 -21.66
C LEU A 407 -1.40 9.43 -20.82
N ALA A 408 -1.57 9.27 -19.50
CA ALA A 408 -0.50 8.83 -18.61
C ALA A 408 -0.06 7.38 -18.97
N ALA A 409 -1.01 6.49 -19.25
CA ALA A 409 -0.74 5.12 -19.64
C ALA A 409 0.01 5.04 -20.97
N GLN A 410 -0.34 5.89 -21.94
CA GLN A 410 0.35 6.00 -23.22
C GLN A 410 1.78 6.54 -23.04
N ALA A 411 1.96 7.60 -22.23
CA ALA A 411 3.28 8.17 -21.97
C ALA A 411 4.25 7.15 -21.36
N MET A 412 3.73 6.26 -20.51
CA MET A 412 4.51 5.19 -19.86
C MET A 412 4.51 3.87 -20.64
N ASN A 413 3.85 3.78 -21.81
CA ASN A 413 3.73 2.55 -22.59
C ASN A 413 3.21 1.34 -21.79
N LEU A 414 2.31 1.56 -20.82
CA LEU A 414 1.86 0.53 -19.86
C LEU A 414 1.24 -0.67 -20.55
N VAL A 415 0.27 -0.43 -21.44
CA VAL A 415 -0.46 -1.51 -22.13
C VAL A 415 0.47 -2.35 -23.00
N THR A 416 1.42 -1.72 -23.70
CA THR A 416 2.42 -2.44 -24.51
C THR A 416 3.43 -3.22 -23.68
N GLN A 417 3.59 -2.87 -22.39
CA GLN A 417 4.39 -3.61 -21.42
C GLN A 417 3.56 -4.71 -20.71
N GLY A 418 2.31 -4.93 -21.11
CA GLY A 418 1.43 -5.93 -20.50
C GLY A 418 0.92 -5.56 -19.11
N ARG A 419 0.91 -4.28 -18.76
CA ARG A 419 0.41 -3.80 -17.46
C ARG A 419 -1.11 -3.61 -17.53
N ASN A 420 -1.78 -4.07 -16.48
CA ASN A 420 -3.23 -4.05 -16.35
C ASN A 420 -3.70 -2.73 -15.72
N LEU A 421 -4.77 -2.14 -16.24
CA LEU A 421 -5.38 -0.92 -15.70
C LEU A 421 -6.78 -1.22 -15.18
N LEU A 422 -6.99 -1.00 -13.89
CA LEU A 422 -8.28 -1.08 -13.26
C LEU A 422 -8.71 0.33 -12.86
N ILE A 423 -10.02 0.59 -12.90
CA ILE A 423 -10.59 1.87 -12.50
C ILE A 423 -11.56 1.64 -11.36
N GLU A 424 -11.48 2.47 -10.32
CA GLU A 424 -12.34 2.37 -9.15
C GLU A 424 -13.41 3.44 -9.13
N LEU A 425 -14.64 3.00 -8.86
CA LEU A 425 -15.83 3.82 -8.67
C LEU A 425 -16.35 3.61 -7.25
N ASP A 426 -16.98 4.63 -6.67
CA ASP A 426 -17.54 4.60 -5.31
C ASP A 426 -18.96 4.02 -5.23
N GLU A 427 -19.62 3.80 -6.38
CA GLU A 427 -20.93 3.18 -6.50
C GLU A 427 -20.90 1.91 -7.37
N ALA A 428 -21.92 1.06 -7.19
CA ALA A 428 -22.04 -0.18 -7.95
C ALA A 428 -22.22 0.09 -9.45
N PRO A 429 -21.45 -0.59 -10.33
CA PRO A 429 -21.45 -0.28 -11.74
C PRO A 429 -22.67 -0.86 -12.46
N ALA A 430 -23.21 -0.10 -13.40
CA ALA A 430 -24.12 -0.61 -14.42
C ALA A 430 -23.34 -1.35 -15.52
N ALA A 431 -24.06 -2.07 -16.39
CA ALA A 431 -23.43 -2.77 -17.51
C ALA A 431 -22.73 -1.80 -18.47
N GLU A 432 -23.30 -0.60 -18.62
CA GLU A 432 -22.77 0.50 -19.38
C GLU A 432 -21.42 0.96 -18.84
N ASP A 433 -21.30 1.15 -17.53
CA ASP A 433 -20.06 1.60 -16.87
C ASP A 433 -18.92 0.62 -17.11
N LEU A 434 -19.21 -0.68 -17.02
CA LEU A 434 -18.27 -1.74 -17.35
C LEU A 434 -17.77 -1.62 -18.79
N LEU A 435 -18.69 -1.49 -19.75
CA LEU A 435 -18.35 -1.39 -21.17
C LEU A 435 -17.61 -0.08 -21.49
N ILE A 436 -17.93 1.02 -20.80
CA ILE A 436 -17.25 2.32 -20.92
C ILE A 436 -15.82 2.21 -20.42
N ALA A 437 -15.59 1.59 -19.25
CA ALA A 437 -14.27 1.35 -18.70
C ALA A 437 -13.41 0.47 -19.64
N ILE A 438 -13.97 -0.64 -20.14
CA ILE A 438 -13.30 -1.49 -21.14
C ILE A 438 -12.98 -0.68 -22.42
N GLY A 439 -13.95 0.08 -22.92
CA GLY A 439 -13.76 0.94 -24.09
C GLY A 439 -12.70 2.03 -23.89
N ALA A 440 -12.47 2.46 -22.65
CA ALA A 440 -11.42 3.40 -22.28
C ALA A 440 -10.03 2.76 -22.12
N GLY A 441 -9.93 1.42 -22.16
CA GLY A 441 -8.69 0.67 -22.06
C GLY A 441 -8.40 0.10 -20.67
N CYS A 442 -9.37 0.12 -19.75
CA CYS A 442 -9.28 -0.61 -18.49
C CYS A 442 -9.65 -2.09 -18.73
N VAL A 443 -9.15 -2.99 -17.88
CA VAL A 443 -9.47 -4.44 -17.95
C VAL A 443 -10.62 -4.83 -17.00
N ALA A 444 -10.86 -4.04 -15.96
CA ALA A 444 -11.97 -4.23 -15.03
C ALA A 444 -12.28 -2.93 -14.27
N VAL A 445 -13.51 -2.85 -13.77
CA VAL A 445 -13.94 -1.85 -12.77
C VAL A 445 -13.80 -2.46 -11.38
N VAL A 446 -13.32 -1.70 -10.42
CA VAL A 446 -13.37 -1.99 -8.98
C VAL A 446 -14.49 -1.13 -8.40
N ALA A 447 -15.41 -1.72 -7.65
CA ALA A 447 -16.49 -0.95 -7.04
C ALA A 447 -17.23 -1.77 -5.98
N PRO A 448 -17.83 -1.12 -4.97
CA PRO A 448 -18.65 -1.81 -3.98
C PRO A 448 -19.98 -2.29 -4.60
N PRO A 449 -20.60 -3.35 -4.05
CA PRO A 449 -21.93 -3.77 -4.47
C PRO A 449 -23.01 -2.84 -3.89
N ALA A 450 -24.16 -2.75 -4.57
CA ALA A 450 -25.29 -1.96 -4.10
C ALA A 450 -26.10 -2.64 -2.96
N ASP A 451 -25.97 -3.96 -2.84
CA ASP A 451 -26.69 -4.81 -1.88
C ASP A 451 -25.78 -5.98 -1.47
N ASP A 452 -26.07 -6.61 -0.32
CA ASP A 452 -25.34 -7.76 0.21
C ASP A 452 -25.59 -9.04 -0.62
N ASP A 453 -26.69 -9.11 -1.40
CA ASP A 453 -26.97 -10.22 -2.32
C ASP A 453 -26.17 -10.11 -3.63
N ILE A 454 -24.86 -10.30 -3.51
CA ILE A 454 -23.90 -10.21 -4.62
C ILE A 454 -24.25 -11.15 -5.79
N GLU A 455 -24.76 -12.35 -5.52
CA GLU A 455 -25.13 -13.32 -6.57
C GLU A 455 -26.27 -12.78 -7.45
N ALA A 456 -27.31 -12.19 -6.84
CA ALA A 456 -28.42 -11.59 -7.57
C ALA A 456 -27.96 -10.39 -8.41
N VAL A 457 -27.12 -9.52 -7.86
CA VAL A 457 -26.57 -8.35 -8.56
C VAL A 457 -25.74 -8.79 -9.78
N LEU A 458 -24.82 -9.76 -9.61
CA LEU A 458 -24.00 -10.29 -10.70
C LEU A 458 -24.85 -10.97 -11.79
N GLY A 459 -25.88 -11.72 -11.39
CA GLY A 459 -26.81 -12.35 -12.33
C GLY A 459 -27.59 -11.35 -13.17
N TRP A 460 -28.09 -10.27 -12.55
CA TRP A 460 -28.74 -9.17 -13.25
C TRP A 460 -27.76 -8.45 -14.18
N LEU A 461 -26.55 -8.18 -13.72
CA LEU A 461 -25.53 -7.46 -14.48
C LEU A 461 -25.07 -8.24 -15.72
N ASP A 462 -24.82 -9.55 -15.61
CA ASP A 462 -24.51 -10.42 -16.76
C ASP A 462 -25.61 -10.36 -17.84
N GLY A 463 -26.87 -10.38 -17.42
CA GLY A 463 -28.02 -10.28 -18.34
C GLY A 463 -28.01 -8.97 -19.13
N ASN A 464 -27.82 -7.85 -18.45
CA ASN A 464 -27.78 -6.52 -19.07
C ASN A 464 -26.54 -6.35 -19.95
N LEU A 465 -25.37 -6.80 -19.49
CA LEU A 465 -24.12 -6.78 -20.25
C LEU A 465 -24.25 -7.53 -21.58
N ARG A 466 -24.80 -8.74 -21.54
CA ARG A 466 -25.09 -9.54 -22.75
C ARG A 466 -26.11 -8.88 -23.67
N GLY A 467 -27.06 -8.11 -23.12
CA GLY A 467 -28.01 -7.31 -23.90
C GLY A 467 -27.29 -6.22 -24.69
N TRP A 468 -26.47 -5.43 -23.99
CA TRP A 468 -25.65 -4.37 -24.58
C TRP A 468 -24.67 -4.89 -25.64
N MET A 469 -23.94 -5.97 -25.36
CA MET A 469 -23.02 -6.56 -26.32
C MET A 469 -23.70 -6.95 -27.65
N ARG A 470 -24.91 -7.52 -27.60
CA ARG A 470 -25.67 -7.85 -28.81
C ARG A 470 -26.10 -6.62 -29.60
N GLU A 471 -26.53 -5.58 -28.89
CA GLU A 471 -26.93 -4.31 -29.50
C GLU A 471 -25.74 -3.60 -30.16
N LEU A 472 -24.58 -3.63 -29.52
CA LEU A 472 -23.33 -3.10 -30.04
C LEU A 472 -22.74 -3.95 -31.18
N GLY A 473 -23.23 -5.18 -31.35
CA GLY A 473 -22.77 -6.11 -32.38
C GLY A 473 -21.40 -6.73 -32.08
N VAL A 474 -21.03 -6.85 -30.81
CA VAL A 474 -19.73 -7.38 -30.34
C VAL A 474 -19.93 -8.70 -29.60
N ALA A 475 -19.18 -9.72 -30.03
CA ALA A 475 -19.29 -11.07 -29.46
C ALA A 475 -18.30 -11.30 -28.31
N ASP A 476 -17.28 -10.44 -28.22
CA ASP A 476 -16.17 -10.52 -27.28
C ASP A 476 -15.91 -9.12 -26.72
N LEU A 477 -15.82 -8.99 -25.39
CA LEU A 477 -15.55 -7.71 -24.71
C LEU A 477 -14.26 -7.05 -25.23
N ALA A 478 -13.25 -7.82 -25.63
CA ALA A 478 -12.00 -7.29 -26.16
C ALA A 478 -12.17 -6.50 -27.47
N GLN A 479 -13.33 -6.62 -28.14
CA GLN A 479 -13.65 -5.85 -29.35
C GLN A 479 -14.08 -4.40 -29.04
N ILE A 480 -14.46 -4.13 -27.78
CA ILE A 480 -14.92 -2.81 -27.35
C ILE A 480 -13.70 -1.91 -27.15
N ASN A 481 -13.78 -0.71 -27.70
CA ASN A 481 -12.69 0.26 -27.65
C ASN A 481 -13.25 1.69 -27.70
N ARG A 482 -12.36 2.68 -27.68
CA ARG A 482 -12.73 4.11 -27.67
C ARG A 482 -13.65 4.53 -28.82
N SER A 483 -13.65 3.81 -29.95
CA SER A 483 -14.56 4.11 -31.07
C SER A 483 -16.04 3.83 -30.75
N ASN A 484 -16.32 3.00 -29.74
CA ASN A 484 -17.66 2.72 -29.23
C ASN A 484 -18.17 3.78 -28.26
N LEU A 485 -17.34 4.74 -27.84
CA LEU A 485 -17.73 5.73 -26.82
C LEU A 485 -18.11 7.07 -27.47
N ARG A 486 -19.21 7.68 -27.02
CA ARG A 486 -19.64 9.03 -27.39
C ARG A 486 -20.00 9.82 -26.15
N ALA A 487 -19.69 11.10 -26.13
CA ALA A 487 -20.28 12.00 -25.15
C ALA A 487 -21.73 12.32 -25.55
N LEU A 488 -22.65 12.31 -24.60
CA LEU A 488 -24.07 12.61 -24.81
C LEU A 488 -24.35 14.11 -24.78
N ASP A 489 -23.49 14.85 -24.09
CA ASP A 489 -23.57 16.30 -23.95
C ASP A 489 -22.21 16.98 -24.21
N HIS A 490 -22.27 18.31 -24.37
CA HIS A 490 -21.10 19.12 -24.71
C HIS A 490 -20.06 19.16 -23.58
N ASP A 491 -20.50 19.15 -22.32
CA ASP A 491 -19.61 19.25 -21.16
C ASP A 491 -18.80 17.97 -21.02
N THR A 492 -19.44 16.80 -21.13
CA THR A 492 -18.78 15.51 -21.17
C THR A 492 -17.81 15.41 -22.34
N ALA A 493 -18.19 15.88 -23.53
CA ALA A 493 -17.30 15.92 -24.69
C ALA A 493 -16.07 16.81 -24.43
N ALA A 494 -16.26 17.93 -23.75
CA ALA A 494 -15.20 18.88 -23.42
C ALA A 494 -14.24 18.36 -22.34
N ILE A 495 -14.68 17.55 -21.37
CA ILE A 495 -13.81 17.03 -20.31
C ILE A 495 -13.17 15.68 -20.63
N SER A 496 -13.83 14.83 -21.43
CA SER A 496 -13.36 13.47 -21.73
C SER A 496 -12.55 13.36 -23.03
N GLY A 497 -12.70 14.34 -23.93
CA GLY A 497 -12.16 14.27 -25.29
C GLY A 497 -12.82 13.19 -26.16
N LEU A 498 -14.00 12.69 -25.75
CA LEU A 498 -14.83 11.83 -26.58
C LEU A 498 -15.53 12.65 -27.67
N ARG A 499 -15.96 11.96 -28.74
CA ARG A 499 -16.75 12.58 -29.80
C ARG A 499 -18.16 12.79 -29.28
N LEU A 500 -18.72 13.99 -29.46
CA LEU A 500 -20.12 14.27 -29.15
C LEU A 500 -21.03 13.41 -30.05
N ILE A 501 -22.14 12.92 -29.51
CA ILE A 501 -23.11 12.14 -30.28
C ILE A 501 -23.59 12.94 -31.51
N GLY A 502 -23.64 12.27 -32.68
CA GLY A 502 -23.91 12.92 -33.96
C GLY A 502 -22.70 13.63 -34.60
N TYR A 503 -21.54 13.66 -33.95
CA TYR A 503 -20.29 14.18 -34.51
C TYR A 503 -19.29 13.06 -34.81
N GLU A 504 -18.61 13.18 -35.96
CA GLU A 504 -17.60 12.21 -36.41
C GLU A 504 -16.18 12.51 -35.88
N ARG A 505 -15.97 13.68 -35.27
CA ARG A 505 -14.68 14.13 -34.74
C ARG A 505 -14.82 14.70 -33.33
N PRO A 506 -13.77 14.65 -32.50
CA PRO A 506 -13.74 15.34 -31.21
C PRO A 506 -13.96 16.84 -31.37
N LEU A 507 -14.36 17.51 -30.29
CA LEU A 507 -14.49 18.96 -30.27
C LEU A 507 -13.16 19.64 -30.61
N PRO A 508 -13.17 20.79 -31.30
CA PRO A 508 -11.94 21.48 -31.73
C PRO A 508 -10.93 21.74 -30.61
N MET A 509 -11.40 21.96 -29.37
CA MET A 509 -10.53 22.22 -28.22
C MET A 509 -9.63 21.04 -27.81
N TRP A 510 -9.94 19.82 -28.26
CA TRP A 510 -9.11 18.61 -28.05
C TRP A 510 -8.19 18.30 -29.23
N LEU A 511 -8.42 18.94 -30.37
CA LEU A 511 -7.49 18.93 -31.49
C LEU A 511 -6.49 20.03 -31.21
N GLY A 512 -5.43 19.74 -30.44
CA GLY A 512 -4.38 20.72 -30.13
C GLY A 512 -3.95 21.49 -31.39
N ASN A 513 -3.71 22.80 -31.24
CA ASN A 513 -3.21 23.67 -32.32
C ASN A 513 -1.86 23.19 -32.87
#